data_AF-A0A9D5TEJ4-F1
#
_entry.id   AF-A0A9D5TEJ4-F1
#
_cell.length_a   1.000
_cell.length_b   1.000
_cell.length_c   1.000
_cell.angle_alpha   90.00
_cell.angle_beta   90.00
_cell.angle_gamma   90.00
#
_symmetry.space_group_name_H-M   'P 1'
#
loop_
_entity.id
_entity.type
_entity.pdbx_description
1 polymer ?
#
loop_
_entity_poly.entity_id
_entity_poly.type
_entity_poly.pdbx_seq_one_letter_code
_entity_poly.pdbx_strand_id
1 'polypeptide(L)'
;HYSSDKTNPEDTNIDPVKYEYHFSVIPEGYMELMVEDIPGGKMYLYMSDLGNILQFTYTYDKSSSDLFVKTEDCEHHSDFVNTLPADIYIVQKENENSAIIWQDQRNGVLFEIYARMNQAELIALAETVTKIS
;
A
#
# COMPACT_ATOMS: atom_id res chain seq x y z
N HIS A 1 -17.98 57.07 6.56
CA HIS A 1 -16.86 56.28 6.02
C HIS A 1 -16.23 55.49 7.14
N TYR A 2 -16.30 54.17 7.08
CA TYR A 2 -15.32 53.28 7.69
C TYR A 2 -15.16 52.09 6.73
N SER A 3 -13.98 52.06 6.10
CA SER A 3 -13.47 50.95 5.34
C SER A 3 -12.65 50.08 6.30
N SER A 4 -12.87 48.78 6.25
CA SER A 4 -11.86 47.79 6.60
C SER A 4 -12.22 46.47 5.91
N ASP A 5 -11.92 46.40 4.62
CA ASP A 5 -11.65 45.12 3.99
C ASP A 5 -10.39 44.55 4.65
N LYS A 6 -10.56 43.52 5.46
CA LYS A 6 -9.51 42.56 5.78
C LYS A 6 -9.96 41.24 5.19
N THR A 7 -9.68 41.05 3.90
CA THR A 7 -9.65 39.71 3.32
C THR A 7 -8.52 38.96 4.03
N ASN A 8 -8.93 38.02 4.88
CA ASN A 8 -8.06 37.04 5.51
C ASN A 8 -7.35 36.30 4.37
N PRO A 9 -6.01 36.15 4.38
CA PRO A 9 -5.35 35.32 3.38
C PRO A 9 -5.96 33.92 3.54
N GLU A 10 -6.49 33.42 2.44
CA GLU A 10 -6.99 32.06 2.34
C GLU A 10 -5.92 31.13 2.93
N ASP A 11 -6.25 30.53 4.08
CA ASP A 11 -5.76 29.19 4.42
C ASP A 11 -6.21 28.33 3.24
N THR A 12 -5.37 28.31 2.21
CA THR A 12 -5.43 27.32 1.15
C THR A 12 -5.05 26.03 1.84
N ASN A 13 -6.06 25.40 2.44
CA ASN A 13 -6.05 24.01 2.81
C ASN A 13 -5.96 23.24 1.48
N ILE A 14 -4.77 23.25 0.88
CA ILE A 14 -4.44 22.42 -0.26
C ILE A 14 -4.44 21.03 0.33
N ASP A 15 -5.53 20.29 0.11
CA ASP A 15 -5.53 18.86 0.35
C ASP A 15 -4.24 18.30 -0.26
N PRO A 16 -3.43 17.55 0.52
CA PRO A 16 -2.20 16.99 -0.03
C PRO A 16 -2.56 16.23 -1.30
N VAL A 17 -1.82 16.50 -2.38
CA VAL A 17 -2.06 15.86 -3.67
C VAL A 17 -2.04 14.35 -3.44
N LYS A 18 -3.22 13.73 -3.62
CA LYS A 18 -3.36 12.28 -3.53
C LYS A 18 -2.90 11.71 -4.86
N TYR A 19 -1.78 11.01 -4.81
CA TYR A 19 -1.23 10.27 -5.92
C TYR A 19 -1.88 8.90 -6.08
N GLU A 20 -1.68 8.28 -7.23
CA GLU A 20 -1.97 6.86 -7.39
C GLU A 20 -0.68 6.06 -7.28
N TYR A 21 -0.78 4.82 -6.83
CA TYR A 21 0.35 3.91 -6.70
C TYR A 21 0.04 2.59 -7.37
N HIS A 22 1.05 1.99 -8.00
CA HIS A 22 0.94 0.71 -8.68
C HIS A 22 2.30 -0.01 -8.71
N PHE A 23 2.31 -1.29 -9.04
CA PHE A 23 3.53 -1.98 -9.43
C PHE A 23 4.00 -1.49 -10.78
N SER A 24 5.24 -1.01 -10.87
CA SER A 24 5.87 -0.71 -12.15
C SER A 24 6.09 -1.96 -13.01
N VAL A 25 6.21 -3.12 -12.36
CA VAL A 25 6.32 -4.43 -12.99
C VAL A 25 5.37 -5.40 -12.29
N ILE A 26 4.34 -5.86 -13.00
CA ILE A 26 3.47 -6.93 -12.48
C ILE A 26 4.29 -8.23 -12.43
N PRO A 27 4.26 -9.00 -11.31
CA PRO A 27 4.96 -10.28 -11.22
C PRO A 27 4.62 -11.23 -12.36
N GLU A 28 5.61 -12.02 -12.78
CA GLU A 28 5.41 -13.02 -13.83
C GLU A 28 4.27 -13.97 -13.45
N GLY A 29 3.42 -14.27 -14.44
CA GLY A 29 2.28 -15.17 -14.27
C GLY A 29 1.07 -14.56 -13.55
N TYR A 30 1.12 -13.29 -13.15
CA TYR A 30 -0.04 -12.55 -12.62
C TYR A 30 -0.63 -11.60 -13.66
N MET A 31 -1.95 -11.42 -13.61
CA MET A 31 -2.68 -10.40 -14.35
C MET A 31 -3.57 -9.60 -13.41
N GLU A 32 -3.71 -8.29 -13.68
CA GLU A 32 -4.67 -7.44 -12.96
C GLU A 32 -6.09 -7.92 -13.25
N LEU A 33 -6.83 -8.20 -12.18
CA LEU A 33 -8.21 -8.67 -12.23
C LEU A 33 -9.19 -7.51 -12.01
N MET A 34 -8.93 -6.68 -11.01
CA MET A 34 -9.74 -5.51 -10.71
C MET A 34 -9.00 -4.47 -9.87
N VAL A 35 -9.54 -3.24 -9.91
CA VAL A 35 -9.17 -2.15 -9.02
C VAL A 35 -10.45 -1.64 -8.36
N GLU A 36 -10.38 -1.41 -7.05
CA GLU A 36 -11.49 -0.91 -6.23
C GLU A 36 -11.06 0.33 -5.46
N ASP A 37 -11.88 1.38 -5.52
CA ASP A 37 -11.74 2.53 -4.63
C ASP A 37 -12.24 2.14 -3.24
N ILE A 38 -11.36 2.23 -2.25
CA ILE A 38 -11.68 1.96 -0.84
C ILE A 38 -11.63 3.27 -0.03
N PRO A 39 -12.22 3.33 1.17
CA PRO A 39 -12.10 4.51 2.02
C PRO A 39 -10.64 4.94 2.21
N GLY A 40 -10.32 6.13 1.68
CA GLY A 40 -8.98 6.71 1.82
C GLY A 40 -7.90 6.08 0.94
N GLY A 41 -8.23 5.25 -0.05
CA GLY A 41 -7.22 4.49 -0.79
C GLY A 41 -7.72 3.74 -2.03
N LYS A 42 -6.90 2.83 -2.53
CA LYS A 42 -7.29 1.84 -3.56
C LYS A 42 -6.79 0.45 -3.19
N MET A 43 -7.52 -0.55 -3.66
CA MET A 43 -7.13 -1.96 -3.64
C MET A 43 -7.01 -2.46 -5.09
N TYR A 44 -5.90 -3.12 -5.40
CA TYR A 44 -5.65 -3.81 -6.65
C TYR A 44 -5.63 -5.31 -6.37
N LEU A 45 -6.37 -6.06 -7.18
CA LEU A 45 -6.42 -7.51 -7.11
C LEU A 45 -5.81 -8.09 -8.38
N TYR A 46 -4.81 -8.95 -8.21
CA TYR A 46 -4.16 -9.69 -9.26
C TYR A 46 -4.36 -11.18 -9.03
N MET A 47 -4.43 -11.94 -10.13
CA MET A 47 -4.60 -13.38 -10.07
C MET A 47 -3.60 -14.06 -10.99
N SER A 48 -3.00 -15.13 -10.51
CA SER A 48 -2.15 -15.99 -11.33
C SER A 48 -2.96 -17.06 -12.08
N ASP A 49 -2.35 -17.67 -13.10
CA ASP A 49 -2.97 -18.80 -13.85
C ASP A 49 -3.32 -20.01 -12.96
N LEU A 50 -2.68 -20.12 -11.79
CA LEU A 50 -2.95 -21.15 -10.78
C LEU A 50 -4.03 -20.75 -9.76
N GLY A 51 -4.61 -19.55 -9.91
CA GLY A 51 -5.62 -19.01 -9.00
C GLY A 51 -5.07 -18.42 -7.71
N ASN A 52 -3.74 -18.29 -7.55
CA ASN A 52 -3.18 -17.58 -6.40
C ASN A 52 -3.49 -16.08 -6.52
N ILE A 53 -3.92 -15.50 -5.41
CA ILE A 53 -4.24 -14.08 -5.31
C ILE A 53 -3.02 -13.30 -4.85
N LEU A 54 -2.85 -12.12 -5.45
CA LEU A 54 -1.96 -11.07 -5.00
C LEU A 54 -2.78 -9.80 -4.87
N GLN A 55 -2.78 -9.21 -3.68
CA GLN A 55 -3.50 -7.99 -3.38
C GLN A 55 -2.49 -6.89 -3.05
N PHE A 56 -2.71 -5.70 -3.60
CA PHE A 56 -1.97 -4.50 -3.25
C PHE A 56 -2.94 -3.43 -2.79
N THR A 57 -2.72 -2.87 -1.61
CA THR A 57 -3.56 -1.84 -1.03
C THR A 57 -2.70 -0.66 -0.63
N TYR A 58 -3.20 0.55 -0.85
CA TYR A 58 -2.63 1.75 -0.24
C TYR A 58 -3.71 2.66 0.32
N THR A 59 -3.45 3.31 1.46
CA THR A 59 -4.35 4.29 2.07
C THR A 59 -3.61 5.55 2.54
N TYR A 60 -4.30 6.68 2.46
CA TYR A 60 -3.89 7.97 3.01
C TYR A 60 -4.25 8.12 4.49
N ASP A 61 -5.09 7.23 5.01
CA ASP A 61 -5.51 7.24 6.39
C ASP A 61 -4.59 6.36 7.23
N LYS A 62 -3.72 7.00 8.04
CA LYS A 62 -2.80 6.31 8.95
C LYS A 62 -3.52 5.53 10.06
N SER A 63 -4.82 5.74 10.25
CA SER A 63 -5.63 5.09 11.28
C SER A 63 -6.31 3.81 10.80
N SER A 64 -6.10 3.40 9.54
CA SER A 64 -6.68 2.16 9.00
C SER A 64 -6.03 0.92 9.63
N SER A 65 -6.44 0.62 10.86
CA SER A 65 -6.35 -0.70 11.49
C SER A 65 -7.00 -1.80 10.65
N ASP A 66 -7.75 -1.42 9.62
CA ASP A 66 -8.48 -2.29 8.70
C ASP A 66 -7.61 -2.86 7.58
N LEU A 67 -6.38 -2.37 7.38
CA LEU A 67 -5.44 -2.99 6.44
C LEU A 67 -4.86 -4.30 6.99
N PHE A 68 -4.90 -4.55 8.30
CA PHE A 68 -4.31 -5.76 8.84
C PHE A 68 -5.22 -6.97 8.55
N VAL A 69 -4.95 -7.66 7.44
CA VAL A 69 -5.32 -9.08 7.36
C VAL A 69 -4.51 -9.77 8.46
N LYS A 70 -5.19 -10.23 9.52
CA LYS A 70 -4.54 -11.06 10.54
C LYS A 70 -4.04 -12.33 9.88
N THR A 71 -2.75 -12.40 9.62
CA THR A 71 -2.05 -13.64 9.35
C THR A 71 -1.90 -14.36 10.70
N GLU A 72 -2.81 -15.30 10.97
CA GLU A 72 -2.70 -16.17 12.15
C GLU A 72 -1.47 -17.08 11.97
N ASP A 73 -0.74 -17.37 13.05
CA ASP A 73 0.47 -18.23 13.05
C ASP A 73 1.57 -17.84 12.03
N CYS A 74 1.87 -16.54 11.93
CA CYS A 74 2.95 -16.01 11.11
C CYS A 74 4.22 -15.67 11.92
N GLU A 75 5.37 -15.69 11.25
CA GLU A 75 6.61 -15.10 11.74
C GLU A 75 6.68 -13.63 11.36
N HIS A 76 6.99 -12.78 12.35
CA HIS A 76 7.21 -11.35 12.13
C HIS A 76 8.70 -11.08 11.90
N HIS A 77 8.99 -10.33 10.85
CA HIS A 77 10.31 -9.84 10.47
C HIS A 77 10.23 -8.34 10.22
N SER A 78 11.36 -7.64 10.37
CA SER A 78 11.48 -6.23 10.00
C SER A 78 12.65 -6.06 9.03
N ASP A 79 12.41 -5.33 7.94
CA ASP A 79 13.40 -5.02 6.92
C ASP A 79 13.09 -3.66 6.28
N PHE A 80 13.59 -3.40 5.08
CA PHE A 80 13.34 -2.18 4.34
C PHE A 80 12.77 -2.46 2.95
N VAL A 81 11.84 -1.59 2.52
CA VAL A 81 11.48 -1.41 1.12
C VAL A 81 12.21 -0.16 0.64
N ASN A 82 13.23 -0.34 -0.21
CA ASN A 82 14.19 0.71 -0.50
C ASN A 82 14.83 1.28 0.80
N THR A 83 14.45 2.48 1.21
CA THR A 83 14.92 3.14 2.44
C THR A 83 13.83 3.28 3.49
N LEU A 84 12.64 2.73 3.26
CA LEU A 84 11.50 2.83 4.15
C LEU A 84 11.40 1.57 5.02
N PRO A 85 11.32 1.68 6.36
CA PRO A 85 11.11 0.54 7.23
C PRO A 85 9.82 -0.21 6.88
N ALA A 86 9.87 -1.53 6.94
CA ALA A 86 8.75 -2.41 6.64
C ALA A 86 8.61 -3.51 7.69
N ASP A 87 7.35 -3.84 8.00
CA ASP A 87 6.97 -5.02 8.77
C ASP A 87 6.55 -6.13 7.80
N ILE A 88 7.07 -7.33 8.01
CA ILE A 88 6.85 -8.49 7.14
C ILE A 88 6.31 -9.64 7.98
N TYR A 89 5.23 -10.25 7.52
CA TYR A 89 4.54 -11.35 8.20
C TYR A 89 4.56 -12.56 7.28
N ILE A 90 5.39 -13.56 7.62
CA ILE A 90 5.61 -14.76 6.81
C ILE A 90 4.80 -15.92 7.38
N VAL A 91 3.89 -16.46 6.58
CA VAL A 91 3.11 -17.64 6.94
C VAL A 91 3.85 -18.90 6.47
N GLN A 92 4.09 -19.84 7.40
CA GLN A 92 4.82 -21.08 7.09
C GLN A 92 3.95 -22.14 6.39
N LYS A 93 2.63 -21.99 6.46
CA LYS A 93 1.70 -22.94 5.85
C LYS A 93 1.65 -22.76 4.33
N GLU A 94 1.86 -23.87 3.62
CA GLU A 94 1.73 -23.89 2.18
C GLU A 94 0.31 -23.44 1.75
N ASN A 95 0.26 -22.60 0.71
CA ASN A 95 -0.97 -22.02 0.14
C ASN A 95 -1.61 -20.89 0.94
N GLU A 96 -0.97 -20.39 1.99
CA GLU A 96 -1.38 -19.15 2.65
C GLU A 96 -0.52 -17.98 2.21
N ASN A 97 -1.12 -16.80 2.26
CA ASN A 97 -0.50 -15.56 1.82
C ASN A 97 0.24 -14.91 2.99
N SER A 98 1.42 -14.39 2.69
CA SER A 98 2.22 -13.56 3.58
C SER A 98 1.95 -12.09 3.29
N ALA A 99 2.35 -11.21 4.20
CA ALA A 99 2.13 -9.78 4.08
C ALA A 99 3.43 -8.97 4.25
N ILE A 100 3.54 -7.85 3.53
CA ILE A 100 4.52 -6.79 3.81
C ILE A 100 3.79 -5.45 3.88
N ILE A 101 4.10 -4.68 4.92
CA ILE A 101 3.47 -3.38 5.22
C ILE A 101 4.57 -2.35 5.40
N TRP A 102 4.46 -1.21 4.74
CA TRP A 102 5.40 -0.10 4.91
C TRP A 102 4.70 1.24 4.73
N GLN A 103 5.33 2.30 5.24
CA GLN A 103 4.76 3.64 5.21
C GLN A 103 5.70 4.65 4.58
N ASP A 104 5.18 5.41 3.61
CA ASP A 104 5.81 6.66 3.19
C ASP A 104 5.26 7.82 4.04
N GLN A 105 5.99 8.16 5.10
CA GLN A 105 5.61 9.23 6.01
C GLN A 105 5.56 10.61 5.34
N ARG A 106 6.36 10.82 4.28
CA ARG A 106 6.44 12.11 3.57
C ARG A 106 5.18 12.37 2.77
N ASN A 107 4.66 11.35 2.10
CA ASN A 107 3.41 11.44 1.33
C ASN A 107 2.19 11.04 2.17
N GLY A 108 2.39 10.55 3.39
CA GLY A 108 1.31 10.17 4.31
C GLY A 108 0.56 8.93 3.87
N VAL A 109 1.25 7.96 3.24
CA VAL A 109 0.62 6.76 2.65
C VAL A 109 1.10 5.50 3.34
N LEU A 110 0.17 4.63 3.72
CA LEU A 110 0.41 3.26 4.15
C LEU A 110 0.22 2.32 2.96
N PHE A 111 1.12 1.36 2.80
CA PHE A 111 1.08 0.35 1.75
C PHE A 111 1.04 -1.04 2.36
N GLU A 112 0.37 -1.95 1.68
CA GLU A 112 0.38 -3.38 1.99
C GLU A 112 0.37 -4.21 0.71
N ILE A 113 1.12 -5.30 0.73
CA ILE A 113 0.99 -6.39 -0.24
C ILE A 113 0.65 -7.65 0.52
N TYR A 114 -0.36 -8.39 0.03
CA TYR A 114 -0.73 -9.71 0.50
C TYR A 114 -0.60 -10.72 -0.64
N ALA A 115 0.33 -11.66 -0.53
CA ALA A 115 0.63 -12.61 -1.60
C ALA A 115 1.26 -13.90 -1.09
N ARG A 116 1.10 -14.99 -1.85
CA ARG A 116 1.80 -16.25 -1.63
C ARG A 116 3.24 -16.15 -2.10
N MET A 117 4.06 -15.46 -1.32
CA MET A 117 5.45 -15.14 -1.61
C MET A 117 6.29 -15.25 -0.34
N ASN A 118 7.56 -15.58 -0.49
CA ASN A 118 8.52 -15.52 0.62
C ASN A 118 8.95 -14.06 0.89
N GLN A 119 9.71 -13.86 1.97
CA GLN A 119 10.18 -12.53 2.38
C GLN A 119 10.92 -11.77 1.27
N ALA A 120 11.86 -12.42 0.57
CA ALA A 120 12.65 -11.77 -0.46
C ALA A 120 11.81 -11.36 -1.67
N GLU A 121 10.84 -12.21 -2.06
CA GLU A 121 9.89 -11.93 -3.14
C GLU A 121 8.97 -10.76 -2.79
N LEU A 122 8.46 -10.70 -1.56
CA LEU A 122 7.62 -9.59 -1.08
C LEU A 122 8.39 -8.26 -1.09
N ILE A 123 9.63 -8.25 -0.60
CA ILE A 123 10.48 -7.04 -0.61
C ILE A 123 10.72 -6.59 -2.05
N ALA A 124 11.18 -7.51 -2.92
CA ALA A 124 11.48 -7.18 -4.31
C ALA A 124 10.27 -6.61 -5.05
N LEU A 125 9.07 -7.16 -4.80
CA LEU A 125 7.83 -6.64 -5.37
C LEU A 125 7.46 -5.27 -4.79
N ALA A 126 7.54 -5.09 -3.47
CA ALA A 126 7.26 -3.81 -2.81
C ALA A 126 8.17 -2.68 -3.32
N GLU A 127 9.43 -2.99 -3.65
CA GLU A 127 10.37 -2.02 -4.22
C GLU A 127 9.98 -1.55 -5.63
N THR A 128 9.14 -2.29 -6.35
CA THR A 128 8.62 -1.88 -7.66
C THR A 128 7.46 -0.88 -7.58
N VAL A 129 6.90 -0.66 -6.39
CA VAL A 129 5.77 0.26 -6.22
C VAL A 129 6.20 1.68 -6.55
N THR A 130 5.53 2.27 -7.52
CA THR A 130 5.82 3.63 -7.98
C THR A 130 4.58 4.51 -7.90
N LYS A 131 4.85 5.79 -7.76
CA LYS A 131 3.86 6.85 -7.78
C LYS A 131 3.53 7.23 -9.22
N ILE A 132 2.25 7.35 -9.54
CA ILE A 132 1.76 7.95 -10.79
C ILE A 132 1.33 9.40 -10.51
N SER A 133 1.67 10.29 -11.43
CA SER A 133 1.28 11.70 -11.45
C SER A 133 -0.12 11.93 -11.97
#